data_AF-A0A1D8ARJ8-F1
#
_entry.id   AF-A0A1D8ARJ8-F1
#
_cell.length_a   1.000
_cell.length_b   1.000
_cell.length_c   1.000
_cell.angle_alpha   90.00
_cell.angle_beta   90.00
_cell.angle_gamma   90.00
#
_symmetry.space_group_name_H-M   'P 1'
#
loop_
_entity.id
_entity.type
_entity.pdbx_description
1 polymer ?
#
loop_
_entity_poly.entity_id
_entity_poly.type
_entity_poly.pdbx_seq_one_letter_code
_entity_poly.pdbx_strand_id
1 'polypeptide(L)'
;MEKRATSLAIDGRPPLAGDRLLLHLAGAEFTSLADPTDRYLALLAWCAQVDATDFADFIAHQESGRRYLAWSRDEINEARARNQARPIAGTPFWAVMTIDDSTRRHFVCRLLEYIGCHDETVSAACHALGFATPGTPRFRLLSA
;
A
#
# COMPACT_ATOMS: atom_id res chain seq x y z
N MET A 1 13.36 -30.50 -10.58
CA MET A 1 12.35 -29.73 -9.83
C MET A 1 12.23 -28.39 -10.52
N GLU A 2 11.22 -28.27 -11.38
CA GLU A 2 11.10 -27.28 -12.45
C GLU A 2 10.57 -25.95 -11.88
N LYS A 3 11.41 -24.90 -11.88
CA LYS A 3 10.97 -23.54 -11.56
C LYS A 3 10.20 -23.00 -12.76
N ARG A 4 8.87 -23.03 -12.69
CA ARG A 4 8.00 -22.29 -13.60
C ARG A 4 8.15 -20.80 -13.33
N ALA A 5 9.10 -20.18 -14.01
CA ALA A 5 9.17 -18.73 -14.14
C ALA A 5 8.06 -18.29 -15.09
N THR A 6 6.94 -17.82 -14.56
CA THR A 6 5.94 -17.10 -15.35
C THR A 6 6.50 -15.71 -15.65
N SER A 7 7.41 -15.64 -16.61
CA SER A 7 7.90 -14.38 -17.17
C SER A 7 6.87 -13.84 -18.14
N LEU A 8 5.93 -13.04 -17.64
CA LEU A 8 5.13 -12.16 -18.49
C LEU A 8 5.94 -10.88 -18.78
N ALA A 9 7.06 -11.03 -19.48
CA ALA A 9 7.82 -9.89 -19.99
C ALA A 9 7.26 -9.57 -21.38
N ILE A 10 6.39 -8.57 -21.46
CA ILE A 10 6.07 -7.93 -22.73
C ILE A 10 7.34 -7.16 -23.12
N ASP A 11 8.00 -7.57 -24.21
CA ASP A 11 9.16 -6.90 -24.83
C ASP A 11 10.55 -7.00 -24.18
N GLY A 12 10.81 -7.94 -23.27
CA GLY A 12 12.18 -8.17 -22.76
C GLY A 12 12.78 -7.02 -21.93
N ARG A 13 12.03 -5.94 -21.71
CA ARG A 13 12.28 -4.94 -20.66
C ARG A 13 11.83 -5.54 -19.33
N PRO A 14 12.60 -5.41 -18.24
CA PRO A 14 12.09 -5.77 -16.92
C PRO A 14 10.80 -4.95 -16.67
N PRO A 15 9.70 -5.60 -16.23
CA PRO A 15 8.45 -4.88 -16.01
C PRO A 15 8.69 -3.77 -14.99
N LEU A 16 8.22 -2.55 -15.31
CA LEU A 16 8.36 -1.41 -14.41
C LEU A 16 7.59 -1.72 -13.12
N ALA A 17 7.97 -1.07 -12.01
CA ALA A 17 7.28 -1.23 -10.73
C ALA A 17 5.76 -1.02 -10.87
N GLY A 18 5.35 -0.08 -11.73
CA GLY A 18 3.95 0.16 -12.08
C GLY A 18 3.23 -1.02 -12.72
N ASP A 19 3.80 -1.67 -13.74
CA ASP A 19 3.18 -2.82 -14.41
C ASP A 19 2.97 -3.99 -13.43
N ARG A 20 3.97 -4.23 -12.56
CA ARG A 20 3.89 -5.26 -11.52
C ARG A 20 2.80 -4.93 -10.50
N LEU A 21 2.62 -3.66 -10.17
CA LEU A 21 1.55 -3.21 -9.26
C LEU A 21 0.18 -3.43 -9.90
N LEU A 22 -0.02 -3.03 -11.15
CA LEU A 22 -1.29 -3.23 -11.85
C LEU A 22 -1.67 -4.72 -11.92
N LEU A 23 -0.70 -5.59 -12.21
CA LEU A 23 -0.93 -7.04 -12.20
C LEU A 23 -1.33 -7.55 -10.81
N HIS A 24 -0.69 -7.06 -9.75
CA HIS A 24 -1.03 -7.42 -8.38
C HIS A 24 -2.46 -6.96 -8.00
N LEU A 25 -2.81 -5.71 -8.31
CA LEU A 25 -4.12 -5.15 -8.03
C LEU A 25 -5.26 -5.86 -8.77
N ALA A 26 -4.98 -6.36 -9.98
CA ALA A 26 -5.92 -7.17 -10.77
C ALA A 26 -5.97 -8.64 -10.33
N GLY A 27 -5.06 -9.08 -9.46
CA GLY A 27 -4.96 -10.47 -9.01
C GLY A 27 -6.16 -10.92 -8.17
N ALA A 28 -6.50 -12.21 -8.26
CA ALA A 28 -7.60 -12.81 -7.48
C ALA A 28 -7.39 -12.69 -5.97
N GLU A 29 -6.13 -12.81 -5.52
CA GLU A 29 -5.77 -12.65 -4.11
C GLU A 29 -6.15 -11.26 -3.59
N PHE A 30 -5.81 -10.21 -4.32
CA PHE A 30 -6.11 -8.83 -3.92
C PHE A 30 -7.60 -8.51 -4.05
N THR A 31 -8.22 -8.88 -5.18
CA THR A 31 -9.64 -8.57 -5.47
C THR A 31 -10.62 -9.33 -4.58
N SER A 32 -10.22 -10.48 -4.02
CA SER A 32 -11.04 -11.22 -3.05
C SER A 32 -11.12 -10.56 -1.67
N LEU A 33 -10.23 -9.61 -1.35
CA LEU A 33 -10.21 -8.91 -0.07
C LEU A 33 -11.35 -7.90 0.00
N ALA A 34 -12.38 -8.20 0.79
CA ALA A 34 -13.53 -7.32 0.98
C ALA A 34 -13.20 -6.10 1.85
N ASP A 35 -12.36 -6.26 2.86
CA ASP A 35 -12.02 -5.21 3.82
C ASP A 35 -10.95 -4.24 3.27
N PRO A 36 -11.17 -2.91 3.33
CA PRO A 36 -10.19 -1.93 2.86
C PRO A 36 -8.88 -1.93 3.67
N THR A 37 -8.92 -2.31 4.94
CA THR A 37 -7.72 -2.46 5.78
C THR A 37 -6.89 -3.64 5.31
N ASP A 38 -7.53 -4.75 4.96
CA ASP A 38 -6.83 -5.92 4.45
C ASP A 38 -6.21 -5.65 3.07
N ARG A 39 -6.92 -4.93 2.18
CA ARG A 39 -6.35 -4.44 0.91
C ARG A 39 -5.14 -3.52 1.13
N TYR A 40 -5.23 -2.62 2.12
CA TYR A 40 -4.12 -1.76 2.50
C TYR A 40 -2.90 -2.56 2.98
N LEU A 41 -3.10 -3.52 3.88
CA LEU A 41 -2.02 -4.38 4.38
C LEU A 41 -1.42 -5.27 3.28
N ALA A 42 -2.25 -5.78 2.36
CA ALA A 42 -1.79 -6.55 1.21
C ALA A 42 -0.92 -5.71 0.27
N LEU A 43 -1.29 -4.45 0.02
CA LEU A 43 -0.48 -3.53 -0.78
C LEU A 43 0.88 -3.25 -0.12
N LEU A 44 0.91 -3.01 1.19
CA LEU A 44 2.15 -2.80 1.93
C LEU A 44 3.05 -4.05 1.91
N ALA A 45 2.46 -5.23 2.07
CA ALA A 45 3.17 -6.50 1.96
C ALA A 45 3.78 -6.66 0.58
N TRP A 46 3.04 -6.33 -0.47
CA TRP A 46 3.55 -6.34 -1.84
C TRP A 46 4.72 -5.36 -2.02
N CYS A 47 4.63 -4.13 -1.51
CA CYS A 47 5.73 -3.15 -1.61
C CYS A 47 7.02 -3.70 -0.97
N ALA A 48 6.91 -4.26 0.23
CA ALA A 48 8.05 -4.86 0.94
C ALA A 48 8.63 -6.11 0.24
N GLN A 49 7.82 -6.83 -0.54
CA GLN A 49 8.27 -8.00 -1.30
C GLN A 49 8.93 -7.63 -2.64
N VAL A 50 8.48 -6.54 -3.26
CA VAL A 50 9.03 -6.05 -4.52
C VAL A 50 10.40 -5.44 -4.30
N ASP A 51 10.53 -4.59 -3.29
CA ASP A 51 11.82 -3.99 -2.93
C ASP A 51 11.92 -3.75 -1.42
N ALA A 52 12.41 -4.76 -0.69
CA ALA A 52 12.55 -4.71 0.76
C ALA A 52 13.54 -3.62 1.23
N THR A 53 14.54 -3.29 0.40
CA THR A 53 15.59 -2.33 0.75
C THR A 53 15.03 -0.92 0.72
N ASP A 54 14.43 -0.52 -0.41
CA ASP A 54 13.78 0.78 -0.56
C ASP A 54 12.60 0.93 0.41
N PHE A 55 11.85 -0.14 0.68
CA PHE A 55 10.79 -0.11 1.67
C PHE A 55 11.32 0.17 3.09
N ALA A 56 12.42 -0.48 3.48
CA ALA A 56 13.06 -0.23 4.77
C ALA A 56 13.68 1.17 4.86
N ASP A 57 14.28 1.66 3.78
CA ASP A 57 14.82 3.02 3.68
C ASP A 57 13.71 4.06 3.84
N PHE A 58 12.60 3.88 3.11
CA PHE A 58 11.43 4.75 3.23
C PHE A 58 10.88 4.79 4.66
N ILE A 59 10.85 3.64 5.36
CA ILE A 59 10.43 3.57 6.77
C ILE A 59 11.38 4.37 7.66
N ALA A 60 12.69 4.26 7.44
CA ALA A 60 13.70 4.97 8.23
C ALA A 60 13.65 6.49 8.05
N HIS A 61 13.27 6.95 6.84
CA HIS A 61 13.20 8.37 6.46
C HIS A 61 11.80 8.99 6.57
N GLN A 62 10.86 8.33 7.27
CA GLN A 62 9.54 8.93 7.55
C GLN A 62 9.69 10.25 8.31
N GLU A 63 8.86 11.24 7.95
CA GLU A 63 8.90 12.58 8.55
C GLU A 63 8.82 12.53 10.09
N SER A 64 9.70 13.31 10.73
CA SER A 64 9.81 13.38 12.19
C SER A 64 8.45 13.66 12.84
N GLY A 65 7.96 12.70 13.64
CA GLY A 65 6.69 12.78 14.38
C GLY A 65 5.50 12.05 13.76
N ARG A 66 5.66 11.45 12.56
CA ARG A 66 4.60 10.71 11.85
C ARG A 66 5.11 9.35 11.36
N ARG A 67 5.36 8.43 12.30
CA ARG A 67 5.70 7.04 12.00
C ARG A 67 4.41 6.26 11.70
N TYR A 68 4.17 5.96 10.43
CA TYR A 68 3.03 5.18 9.95
C TYR A 68 3.36 3.71 9.76
N LEU A 69 4.64 3.43 9.52
CA LEU A 69 5.23 2.10 9.50
C LEU A 69 6.36 2.03 10.52
N ALA A 70 6.59 0.83 11.06
CA ALA A 70 7.65 0.59 12.03
C ALA A 70 8.15 -0.86 11.97
N TRP A 71 9.27 -1.13 12.63
CA TRP A 71 9.83 -2.49 12.77
C TRP A 71 9.13 -3.27 13.87
N SER A 72 8.48 -2.58 14.81
CA SER A 72 7.74 -3.24 15.88
C SER A 72 6.46 -2.50 16.23
N ARG A 73 5.55 -3.23 16.88
CA ARG A 73 4.36 -2.65 17.52
C ARG A 73 4.72 -1.61 18.59
N ASP A 74 5.83 -1.80 19.28
CA ASP A 74 6.23 -0.95 20.39
C ASP A 74 6.60 0.45 19.91
N GLU A 75 7.39 0.54 18.84
CA GLU A 75 7.75 1.81 18.18
C GLU A 75 6.52 2.64 17.76
N ILE A 76 5.44 1.96 17.35
CA ILE A 76 4.16 2.61 17.00
C ILE A 76 3.45 3.17 18.23
N ASN A 77 3.47 2.44 19.34
CA ASN A 77 2.83 2.84 20.59
C ASN A 77 3.61 3.95 21.31
N GLU A 78 4.94 3.92 21.22
CA GLU A 78 5.81 5.00 21.72
C GLU A 78 5.52 6.32 20.99
N ALA A 79 5.27 6.26 19.68
CA ALA A 79 4.89 7.45 18.91
C ALA A 79 3.52 8.00 19.36
N ARG A 80 2.51 7.13 19.58
CA ARG A 80 1.25 7.48 20.24
C ARG A 80 0.61 6.26 20.92
N ALA A 81 0.35 6.34 22.23
CA ALA A 81 -0.18 5.25 23.05
C ALA A 81 -1.55 4.69 22.64
N ARG A 82 -2.33 5.42 21.83
CA ARG A 82 -3.64 4.98 21.33
C ARG A 82 -3.60 4.43 19.90
N ASN A 83 -2.42 4.28 19.30
CA ASN A 83 -2.31 3.74 17.97
C ASN A 83 -2.68 2.25 17.96
N GLN A 84 -3.52 1.87 17.00
CA GLN A 84 -3.71 0.48 16.66
C GLN A 84 -2.62 0.10 15.66
N ALA A 85 -1.87 -0.95 15.98
CA ALA A 85 -0.84 -1.49 15.10
C ALA A 85 -1.29 -2.84 14.58
N ARG A 86 -1.12 -3.07 13.27
CA ARG A 86 -1.30 -4.39 12.67
C ARG A 86 -0.01 -4.85 11.98
N PRO A 87 0.35 -6.14 12.10
CA PRO A 87 1.49 -6.68 11.39
C PRO A 87 1.18 -6.75 9.89
N ILE A 88 2.20 -6.54 9.07
CA ILE A 88 2.11 -6.71 7.61
C ILE A 88 2.55 -8.15 7.28
N ALA A 89 1.63 -8.92 6.68
CA ALA A 89 1.85 -10.33 6.42
C ALA A 89 3.09 -10.59 5.55
N GLY A 90 3.93 -11.55 5.95
CA GLY A 90 5.14 -11.91 5.23
C GLY A 90 6.30 -10.92 5.36
N THR A 91 6.22 -9.97 6.30
CA THR A 91 7.26 -8.96 6.52
C THR A 91 7.52 -8.75 8.02
N PRO A 92 8.68 -8.18 8.41
CA PRO A 92 8.92 -7.80 9.81
C PRO A 92 8.21 -6.50 10.20
N PHE A 93 7.49 -5.86 9.29
CA PHE A 93 6.98 -4.51 9.47
C PHE A 93 5.58 -4.47 10.07
N TRP A 94 5.29 -3.37 10.74
CA TRP A 94 4.00 -3.06 11.36
C TRP A 94 3.45 -1.75 10.81
N ALA A 95 2.13 -1.67 10.67
CA ALA A 95 1.43 -0.50 10.17
C ALA A 95 0.49 0.10 11.21
N VAL A 96 0.42 1.44 11.25
CA VAL A 96 -0.53 2.21 12.07
C VAL A 96 -1.90 2.23 11.38
N MET A 97 -2.93 1.85 12.13
CA MET A 97 -4.32 1.74 11.64
C MET A 97 -5.20 2.92 12.08
N THR A 98 -4.73 3.76 12.99
CA THR A 98 -5.48 4.89 13.58
C THR A 98 -5.38 6.18 12.76
N ILE A 99 -4.78 6.12 11.57
CA ILE A 99 -4.70 7.26 10.67
C ILE A 99 -5.98 7.43 9.87
N ASP A 100 -6.35 8.68 9.60
CA ASP A 100 -7.51 8.98 8.77
C ASP A 100 -7.25 8.62 7.29
N ASP A 101 -8.33 8.53 6.52
CA ASP A 101 -8.29 8.09 5.13
C ASP A 101 -7.46 9.01 4.22
N SER A 102 -7.46 10.32 4.49
CA SER A 102 -6.68 11.31 3.73
C SER A 102 -5.19 11.15 3.99
N THR A 103 -4.80 11.01 5.26
CA THR A 103 -3.42 10.73 5.67
C THR A 103 -2.93 9.41 5.08
N ARG A 104 -3.74 8.35 5.17
CA ARG A 104 -3.41 7.03 4.62
C ARG A 104 -3.24 7.08 3.11
N ARG A 105 -4.12 7.78 2.41
CA ARG A 105 -3.98 7.98 0.96
C ARG A 105 -2.70 8.71 0.61
N HIS A 106 -2.42 9.83 1.26
CA HIS A 106 -1.21 10.62 1.00
C HIS A 106 0.07 9.80 1.26
N PHE A 107 0.06 9.00 2.32
CA PHE A 107 1.14 8.07 2.64
C PHE A 107 1.35 7.03 1.53
N VAL A 108 0.28 6.37 1.08
CA VAL A 108 0.36 5.38 -0.01
C VAL A 108 0.85 6.02 -1.30
N CYS A 109 0.36 7.20 -1.67
CA CYS A 109 0.84 7.92 -2.85
C CYS A 109 2.36 8.11 -2.78
N ARG A 110 2.87 8.70 -1.69
CA ARG A 110 4.31 8.93 -1.53
C ARG A 110 5.13 7.65 -1.55
N LEU A 111 4.65 6.58 -0.94
CA LEU A 111 5.32 5.28 -0.97
C LEU A 111 5.40 4.73 -2.40
N LEU A 112 4.29 4.78 -3.14
CA LEU A 112 4.24 4.28 -4.52
C LEU A 112 5.08 5.13 -5.48
N GLU A 113 5.09 6.45 -5.30
CA GLU A 113 5.97 7.35 -6.05
C GLU A 113 7.44 7.06 -5.75
N TYR A 114 7.78 6.81 -4.47
CA TYR A 114 9.14 6.49 -4.03
C TYR A 114 9.67 5.20 -4.67
N ILE A 115 8.85 4.15 -4.76
CA ILE A 115 9.22 2.89 -5.45
C ILE A 115 9.17 3.00 -7.00
N GLY A 116 8.91 4.19 -7.54
CA GLY A 116 8.95 4.47 -8.97
C GLY A 116 7.66 4.18 -9.75
N CYS A 117 6.50 4.12 -9.09
CA CYS A 117 5.21 4.06 -9.80
C CYS A 117 4.83 5.45 -10.36
N HIS A 118 4.31 5.48 -11.59
CA HIS A 118 3.79 6.70 -12.20
C HIS A 118 2.37 7.04 -11.72
N ASP A 119 1.98 8.31 -11.87
CA ASP A 119 0.72 8.88 -11.34
C ASP A 119 -0.52 8.06 -11.68
N GLU A 120 -0.60 7.53 -12.91
CA GLU A 120 -1.71 6.66 -13.36
C GLU A 120 -1.82 5.36 -12.55
N THR A 121 -0.68 4.73 -12.23
CA THR A 121 -0.62 3.51 -11.43
C THR A 121 -0.92 3.81 -9.96
N VAL A 122 -0.41 4.93 -9.45
CA VAL A 122 -0.71 5.41 -8.10
C VAL A 122 -2.21 5.67 -7.93
N SER A 123 -2.83 6.30 -8.93
CA SER A 123 -4.27 6.55 -8.97
C SER A 123 -5.08 5.25 -8.98
N ALA A 124 -4.67 4.28 -9.80
CA ALA A 124 -5.29 2.95 -9.83
C ALA A 124 -5.20 2.23 -8.47
N ALA A 125 -4.03 2.28 -7.81
CA ALA A 125 -3.85 1.72 -6.47
C ALA A 125 -4.73 2.41 -5.43
N CYS A 126 -4.80 3.74 -5.45
CA CYS A 126 -5.68 4.49 -4.55
C CYS A 126 -7.16 4.13 -4.75
N HIS A 127 -7.59 3.94 -6.00
CA HIS A 127 -8.94 3.51 -6.32
C HIS A 127 -9.22 2.10 -5.82
N ALA A 128 -8.27 1.17 -6.01
CA ALA A 128 -8.38 -0.22 -5.55
C ALA A 128 -8.45 -0.34 -4.01
N LEU A 129 -7.81 0.59 -3.29
CA LEU A 129 -7.95 0.71 -1.83
C LEU A 129 -9.31 1.29 -1.39
N GLY A 130 -10.07 1.87 -2.32
CA GLY A 130 -11.37 2.47 -2.04
C GLY A 130 -11.27 3.89 -1.46
N PHE A 131 -10.12 4.56 -1.61
CA PHE A 131 -10.02 5.96 -1.23
C PHE A 131 -10.94 6.82 -2.09
N ALA A 132 -11.63 7.76 -1.45
CA ALA A 132 -12.48 8.68 -2.19
C ALA A 132 -11.63 9.57 -3.09
N THR A 133 -12.00 9.65 -4.38
CA THR A 133 -11.49 10.67 -5.30
C THR A 133 -11.77 12.04 -4.68
N PRO A 134 -10.79 12.97 -4.60
CA PRO A 134 -11.05 14.28 -4.05
C PRO A 134 -11.93 15.02 -5.07
N GLY A 135 -13.25 15.07 -4.82
CA GLY A 135 -14.18 15.81 -5.68
C GLY A 135 -15.46 15.09 -6.09
N THR A 136 -15.74 13.85 -5.67
CA THR A 136 -17.07 13.28 -5.90
C THR A 136 -17.93 13.48 -4.65
N PRO A 137 -18.83 14.48 -4.61
CA PRO A 137 -19.84 14.51 -3.56
C PRO A 137 -20.63 13.21 -3.64
N ARG A 138 -20.67 12.45 -2.53
CA ARG A 138 -21.61 11.34 -2.38
C ARG A 138 -23.01 11.94 -2.48
N PHE A 139 -23.60 11.89 -3.67
CA PHE A 139 -25.00 12.28 -3.87
C PHE A 139 -25.84 11.29 -3.08
N ARG A 140 -26.23 11.67 -1.85
CA ARG A 140 -27.24 10.96 -1.08
C ARG A 140 -28.55 11.18 -1.84
N LEU A 141 -29.00 10.15 -2.56
CA LEU A 141 -30.36 10.09 -3.04
C LEU A 141 -31.25 9.93 -1.80
N LEU A 142 -31.79 11.05 -1.30
CA LEU A 142 -32.94 11.04 -0.41
C LEU A 142 -34.16 10.81 -1.31
N SER A 143 -34.68 9.58 -1.31
CA SER A 143 -35.98 9.29 -1.90
C SER A 143 -37.06 9.87 -0.98
N ALA A 144 -37.89 10.75 -1.54
CA ALA A 144 -39.11 11.28 -0.95
C ALA A 144 -40.24 10.25 -0.99
#